data_AF-A0A7W5QKY0-F1
#
_entry.id   AF-A0A7W5QKY0-F1
#
_cell.length_a   1.000
_cell.length_b   1.000
_cell.length_c   1.000
_cell.angle_alpha   90.00
_cell.angle_beta   90.00
_cell.angle_gamma   90.00
#
_symmetry.space_group_name_H-M   'P 1'
#
loop_
_entity.id
_entity.type
_entity.pdbx_description
1 polymer ?
#
loop_
_entity_poly.entity_id
_entity_poly.type
_entity_poly.pdbx_seq_one_letter_code
_entity_poly.pdbx_strand_id
1 'polypeptide(L)'
;MNEPRDLNGALADNIHRLAERQRRVEAAAPWSDRLAGRITAFTGSMIFVALHLTFFGGWIAWNLCLSPKFDPTFVVLAMIASVEAIFLSTFVLISQNRMAAQAQARADLDLHINLLAEHELSRLTGLVRQIAERVGVKPPDDTAEIERDVRAEDVLDTLDQATPAPPGA
;
A
#
# COMPACT_ATOMS: atom_id res chain seq x y z
N MET A 1 -24.11 -4.74 40.09
CA MET A 1 -24.20 -5.77 39.03
C MET A 1 -24.03 -5.02 37.71
N ASN A 2 -22.80 -4.96 37.19
CA ASN A 2 -22.48 -4.15 36.01
C ASN A 2 -22.66 -4.99 34.73
N GLU A 3 -23.51 -4.53 33.82
CA GLU A 3 -23.74 -5.14 32.51
C GLU A 3 -22.50 -5.00 31.61
N PRO A 4 -22.03 -6.07 30.94
CA PRO A 4 -21.04 -5.98 29.87
C PRO A 4 -21.76 -5.61 28.56
N ARG A 5 -22.17 -4.34 28.44
CA ARG A 5 -22.76 -3.82 27.21
C ARG A 5 -21.96 -2.59 26.74
N ASP A 6 -21.35 -2.77 25.57
CA ASP A 6 -21.27 -1.82 24.44
C ASP A 6 -19.90 -1.59 23.78
N LEU A 7 -18.90 -2.45 24.05
CA LEU A 7 -17.67 -2.50 23.23
C LEU A 7 -17.96 -2.85 21.76
N ASN A 8 -18.94 -3.73 21.52
CA ASN A 8 -19.36 -4.09 20.16
C ASN A 8 -20.10 -2.95 19.44
N GLY A 9 -20.88 -2.13 20.16
CA GLY A 9 -21.55 -0.96 19.57
C GLY A 9 -20.55 0.13 19.20
N ALA A 10 -19.62 0.46 20.10
CA ALA A 10 -18.56 1.44 19.83
C ALA A 10 -17.60 0.98 18.72
N LEU A 11 -17.26 -0.30 18.66
CA LEU A 11 -16.43 -0.86 17.57
C LEU A 11 -17.18 -0.84 16.23
N ALA A 12 -18.45 -1.24 16.22
CA ALA A 12 -19.29 -1.20 15.01
C ALA A 12 -19.45 0.23 14.48
N ASP A 13 -19.67 1.21 15.38
CA ASP A 13 -19.82 2.61 15.01
C ASP A 13 -18.50 3.19 14.45
N ASN A 14 -17.35 2.81 15.04
CA ASN A 14 -16.03 3.18 14.52
C ASN A 14 -15.76 2.58 13.13
N ILE A 15 -16.08 1.30 12.92
CA ILE A 15 -15.96 0.64 11.62
C ILE A 15 -16.84 1.36 10.58
N HIS A 16 -18.07 1.73 10.95
CA HIS A 16 -18.98 2.44 10.06
C HIS A 16 -18.44 3.82 9.66
N ARG A 17 -17.88 4.58 10.62
CA ARG A 17 -17.25 5.88 10.37
C ARG A 17 -16.01 5.78 9.49
N LEU A 18 -15.18 4.76 9.70
CA LEU A 18 -14.01 4.49 8.85
C LEU A 18 -14.43 4.12 7.42
N ALA A 19 -15.42 3.25 7.27
CA ALA A 19 -15.97 2.87 5.98
C ALA A 19 -16.60 4.06 5.23
N GLU A 20 -17.32 4.94 5.93
CA GLU A 20 -17.85 6.17 5.35
C GLU A 20 -16.76 7.15 4.93
N ARG A 21 -15.70 7.30 5.72
CA ARG A 21 -14.56 8.14 5.38
C ARG A 21 -13.86 7.62 4.13
N GLN A 22 -13.60 6.31 4.04
CA GLN A 22 -13.03 5.68 2.85
C GLN A 22 -13.91 5.89 1.62
N ARG A 23 -15.22 5.66 1.73
CA ARG A 23 -16.16 5.89 0.63
C ARG A 23 -16.19 7.35 0.18
N ARG A 24 -16.09 8.31 1.10
CA ARG A 24 -16.04 9.74 0.75
C ARG A 24 -14.75 10.10 0.02
N VAL A 25 -13.61 9.54 0.44
CA VAL A 25 -12.32 9.72 -0.25
C VAL A 25 -12.36 9.11 -1.65
N GLU A 26 -12.92 7.91 -1.80
CA GLU A 26 -13.09 7.26 -3.10
C GLU A 26 -14.11 7.99 -4.00
N ALA A 27 -15.19 8.52 -3.44
CA ALA A 27 -16.21 9.26 -4.18
C ALA A 27 -15.72 10.65 -4.62
N ALA A 28 -14.79 11.26 -3.87
CA ALA A 28 -14.15 12.51 -4.21
C ALA A 28 -12.96 12.35 -5.18
N ALA A 29 -12.60 11.11 -5.53
CA ALA A 29 -11.51 10.86 -6.45
C ALA A 29 -11.83 11.46 -7.84
N PRO A 30 -10.91 12.25 -8.43
CA PRO A 30 -11.11 12.84 -9.74
C PRO A 30 -11.37 11.75 -10.80
N TRP A 31 -12.07 12.12 -11.87
CA TRP A 31 -12.46 11.17 -12.93
C TRP A 31 -11.26 10.42 -13.53
N SER A 32 -10.10 11.07 -13.59
CA SER A 32 -8.81 10.47 -13.98
C SER A 32 -8.42 9.26 -13.12
N ASP A 33 -8.65 9.33 -11.81
CA ASP A 33 -8.26 8.27 -10.87
C ASP A 33 -9.16 7.04 -11.00
N ARG A 34 -10.46 7.28 -11.24
CA ARG A 34 -11.44 6.21 -11.52
C ARG A 34 -11.12 5.51 -12.84
N LEU A 35 -10.72 6.26 -13.87
CA LEU A 35 -10.31 5.71 -15.15
C LEU A 35 -9.00 4.91 -15.01
N ALA A 36 -7.99 5.47 -14.35
CA ALA A 36 -6.73 4.80 -14.09
C ALA A 36 -6.94 3.49 -13.31
N GLY A 37 -7.77 3.49 -12.27
CA GLY A 37 -8.10 2.28 -11.50
C GLY A 37 -8.72 1.16 -12.35
N ARG A 38 -9.64 1.50 -13.26
CA ARG A 38 -10.22 0.52 -14.18
C ARG A 38 -9.21 -0.02 -15.19
N ILE A 39 -8.39 0.86 -15.75
CA ILE A 39 -7.34 0.47 -16.71
C ILE A 39 -6.33 -0.46 -16.03
N THR A 40 -5.85 -0.13 -14.83
CA THR A 40 -4.96 -1.01 -14.06
C THR A 40 -5.56 -2.40 -13.87
N ALA A 41 -6.82 -2.47 -13.41
CA ALA A 41 -7.47 -3.75 -13.15
C ALA A 41 -7.65 -4.57 -14.44
N PHE A 42 -7.87 -3.90 -15.58
CA PHE A 42 -8.01 -4.55 -16.88
C PHE A 42 -6.66 -5.03 -17.42
N THR A 43 -5.65 -4.16 -17.48
CA THR A 43 -4.30 -4.50 -17.98
C THR A 43 -3.61 -5.58 -17.15
N GLY A 44 -3.89 -5.66 -15.85
CA GLY A 44 -3.37 -6.71 -14.96
C GLY A 44 -4.12 -8.05 -15.04
N SER A 45 -5.16 -8.17 -15.87
CA SER A 45 -6.00 -9.37 -15.94
C SER A 45 -5.52 -10.36 -17.01
N MET A 46 -5.72 -11.66 -16.75
CA MET A 46 -5.47 -12.71 -17.76
C MET A 46 -6.37 -12.59 -18.99
N ILE A 47 -7.55 -11.96 -18.84
CA ILE A 47 -8.47 -11.70 -19.96
C ILE A 47 -7.83 -10.75 -20.97
N PHE A 48 -7.09 -9.75 -20.51
CA PHE A 48 -6.39 -8.80 -21.39
C PHE A 48 -5.35 -9.51 -22.25
N VAL A 49 -4.55 -10.39 -21.63
CA VAL A 49 -3.55 -11.23 -22.32
C VAL A 49 -4.22 -12.13 -23.36
N ALA A 50 -5.32 -12.79 -23.02
CA ALA A 50 -6.06 -13.65 -23.95
C ALA A 50 -6.65 -12.87 -25.14
N LEU A 51 -7.19 -11.68 -24.90
CA LEU A 51 -7.68 -10.78 -25.94
C LEU A 51 -6.56 -10.36 -26.88
N HIS A 52 -5.41 -9.94 -26.34
CA HIS A 52 -4.23 -9.60 -27.13
C HIS A 52 -3.75 -10.79 -27.96
N LEU A 53 -3.61 -11.96 -27.35
CA LEU A 53 -3.18 -13.17 -28.05
C LEU A 53 -4.13 -13.54 -29.19
N THR A 54 -5.44 -13.43 -28.97
CA THR A 54 -6.45 -13.71 -29.99
C THR A 54 -6.43 -12.66 -31.10
N PHE A 55 -6.28 -11.39 -30.75
CA PHE A 55 -6.23 -10.29 -31.72
C PHE A 55 -4.97 -10.36 -32.60
N PHE A 56 -3.78 -10.39 -32.00
CA PHE A 56 -2.52 -10.49 -32.72
C PHE A 56 -2.40 -11.83 -33.47
N GLY A 57 -2.78 -12.94 -32.82
CA GLY A 57 -2.78 -14.26 -33.45
C GLY A 57 -3.74 -14.34 -34.64
N GLY A 58 -4.95 -13.79 -34.49
CA GLY A 58 -5.93 -13.71 -35.58
C GLY A 58 -5.46 -12.82 -36.73
N TRP A 59 -4.84 -11.68 -36.44
CA TRP A 59 -4.27 -10.79 -37.45
C TRP A 59 -3.13 -11.46 -38.24
N ILE A 60 -2.25 -12.18 -37.55
CA ILE A 60 -1.15 -12.94 -38.17
C ILE A 60 -1.72 -14.07 -39.02
N ALA A 61 -2.65 -14.88 -38.47
CA ALA A 61 -3.27 -15.98 -39.20
C ALA A 61 -4.00 -15.50 -40.47
N TRP A 62 -4.72 -14.38 -40.38
CA TRP A 62 -5.37 -13.77 -41.55
C TRP A 62 -4.36 -13.38 -42.63
N ASN A 63 -3.27 -12.71 -42.26
CA ASN A 63 -2.25 -12.27 -43.23
C ASN A 63 -1.38 -13.40 -43.80
N LEU A 64 -1.28 -14.53 -43.10
CA LEU A 64 -0.57 -15.72 -43.59
C LEU A 64 -1.43 -16.58 -44.53
N CYS A 65 -2.70 -16.81 -44.17
CA CYS A 65 -3.53 -17.83 -44.81
C CYS A 65 -4.61 -17.28 -45.75
N LEU A 66 -5.04 -16.01 -45.61
CA LEU A 66 -6.10 -15.44 -46.42
C LEU A 66 -5.57 -14.46 -47.48
N SER A 67 -6.25 -14.44 -48.63
CA SER A 67 -6.05 -13.48 -49.71
C SER A 67 -7.34 -12.66 -49.91
N PRO A 68 -7.27 -11.32 -50.01
CA PRO A 68 -6.07 -10.50 -50.01
C PRO A 68 -5.45 -10.31 -48.61
N LYS A 69 -4.12 -10.18 -48.59
CA LYS A 69 -3.35 -9.86 -47.38
C LYS A 69 -3.61 -8.40 -47.01
N PHE A 70 -4.05 -8.16 -45.77
CA PHE A 70 -4.41 -6.84 -45.26
C PHE A 70 -3.17 -6.01 -44.86
N ASP A 71 -2.17 -6.65 -44.25
CA ASP A 71 -0.92 -6.07 -43.75
C ASP A 71 0.27 -7.02 -44.07
N PRO A 72 0.75 -7.04 -45.33
CA PRO A 72 1.74 -8.02 -45.79
C PRO A 72 3.11 -7.91 -45.11
N THR A 73 3.46 -6.73 -44.60
CA THR A 73 4.74 -6.43 -43.95
C THR A 73 4.64 -6.37 -42.43
N PHE A 74 3.43 -6.51 -41.87
CA PHE A 74 3.14 -6.37 -40.44
C PHE A 74 3.48 -5.00 -39.85
N VAL A 75 3.71 -3.98 -40.69
CA VAL A 75 4.10 -2.64 -40.24
C VAL A 75 2.93 -1.95 -39.54
N VAL A 76 1.71 -2.13 -40.03
CA VAL A 76 0.52 -1.53 -39.40
C VAL A 76 0.30 -2.13 -38.01
N LEU A 77 0.40 -3.46 -37.89
CA LEU A 77 0.32 -4.17 -36.62
C LEU A 77 1.37 -3.69 -35.62
N ALA A 78 2.63 -3.60 -36.05
CA ALA A 78 3.74 -3.16 -35.20
C ALA A 78 3.58 -1.71 -34.73
N MET A 79 3.11 -0.81 -35.61
CA MET A 79 2.85 0.59 -35.27
C MET A 79 1.75 0.72 -34.21
N ILE A 80 0.63 0.01 -34.38
CA ILE A 80 -0.48 0.03 -33.41
C ILE A 80 -0.01 -0.54 -32.07
N ALA A 81 0.66 -1.69 -32.08
CA ALA A 81 1.19 -2.33 -30.86
C ALA A 81 2.19 -1.42 -30.12
N SER A 82 3.03 -0.69 -30.85
CA SER A 82 4.02 0.21 -30.24
C SER A 82 3.36 1.39 -29.53
N VAL A 83 2.36 2.01 -30.18
CA VAL A 83 1.59 3.10 -29.58
C VAL A 83 0.83 2.60 -28.35
N GLU A 84 0.14 1.47 -28.47
CA GLU A 84 -0.59 0.83 -27.37
C GLU A 84 0.33 0.52 -26.18
N ALA A 85 1.53 -0.02 -26.43
CA ALA A 85 2.51 -0.33 -25.38
C ALA A 85 2.95 0.92 -24.60
N ILE A 86 3.14 2.07 -25.26
CA ILE A 86 3.49 3.33 -24.59
C ILE A 86 2.36 3.79 -23.65
N PHE A 87 1.11 3.74 -24.11
CA PHE A 87 -0.06 4.07 -23.29
C PHE A 87 -0.18 3.13 -22.09
N LEU A 88 -0.09 1.81 -22.32
CA LEU A 88 -0.15 0.81 -21.25
C LEU A 88 0.97 1.00 -20.23
N SER A 89 2.21 1.22 -20.68
CA SER A 89 3.35 1.45 -19.79
C SER A 89 3.13 2.69 -18.92
N THR A 90 2.60 3.78 -19.49
CA THR A 90 2.29 5.00 -18.75
C THR A 90 1.18 4.78 -17.73
N PHE A 91 0.11 4.05 -18.09
CA PHE A 91 -0.95 3.72 -17.13
C PHE A 91 -0.45 2.80 -16.00
N VAL A 92 0.40 1.83 -16.32
CA VAL A 92 1.06 0.97 -15.32
C VAL A 92 1.92 1.82 -14.39
N LEU A 93 2.72 2.74 -14.91
CA LEU A 93 3.58 3.62 -14.10
C LEU A 93 2.76 4.54 -13.18
N ILE A 94 1.69 5.15 -13.70
CA ILE A 94 0.77 5.96 -12.88
C ILE A 94 0.17 5.11 -11.76
N SER A 95 -0.24 3.89 -12.08
CA SER A 95 -0.79 2.97 -11.08
C SER A 95 0.24 2.54 -10.03
N GLN A 96 1.47 2.28 -10.45
CA GLN A 96 2.59 1.94 -9.57
C GLN A 96 2.89 3.10 -8.62
N ASN A 97 3.00 4.33 -9.13
CA ASN A 97 3.20 5.53 -8.31
C ASN A 97 2.08 5.70 -7.28
N ARG A 98 0.83 5.47 -7.66
CA ARG A 98 -0.31 5.52 -6.73
C ARG A 98 -0.22 4.45 -5.65
N MET A 99 0.09 3.21 -6.01
CA MET A 99 0.25 2.12 -5.03
C MET A 99 1.42 2.38 -4.08
N ALA A 100 2.53 2.92 -4.59
CA ALA A 100 3.68 3.31 -3.79
C ALA A 100 3.33 4.42 -2.79
N ALA A 101 2.62 5.46 -3.23
CA ALA A 101 2.15 6.52 -2.34
C ALA A 101 1.21 6.01 -1.24
N GLN A 102 0.29 5.09 -1.59
CA GLN A 102 -0.59 4.45 -0.60
C GLN A 102 0.17 3.54 0.37
N ALA A 103 1.18 2.80 -0.12
CA ALA A 103 2.02 1.96 0.72
C ALA A 103 2.84 2.80 1.70
N GLN A 104 3.42 3.91 1.24
CA GLN A 104 4.16 4.85 2.10
C GLN A 104 3.26 5.42 3.19
N ALA A 105 2.06 5.91 2.84
CA ALA A 105 1.13 6.45 3.82
C ALA A 105 0.70 5.43 4.89
N ARG A 106 0.62 4.14 4.53
CA ARG A 106 0.36 3.05 5.50
C ARG A 106 1.57 2.82 6.40
N ALA A 107 2.77 2.76 5.83
CA ALA A 107 4.01 2.59 6.61
C ALA A 107 4.21 3.73 7.62
N ASP A 108 3.97 4.98 7.23
CA ASP A 108 4.06 6.14 8.12
C ASP A 108 3.02 6.08 9.25
N LEU A 109 1.80 5.60 8.96
CA LEU A 109 0.76 5.40 9.97
C LEU A 109 1.13 4.28 10.95
N ASP A 110 1.63 3.16 10.45
CA ASP A 110 2.05 2.02 11.27
C ASP A 110 3.21 2.40 12.19
N LEU A 111 4.17 3.20 11.70
CA LEU A 111 5.25 3.77 12.51
C LEU A 111 4.70 4.63 13.66
N HIS A 112 3.76 5.55 13.37
CA HIS A 112 3.15 6.38 14.41
C HIS A 112 2.36 5.57 15.45
N ILE A 113 1.63 4.54 15.02
CA ILE A 113 0.91 3.64 15.94
C ILE A 113 1.90 2.93 16.85
N ASN A 114 3.01 2.43 16.31
CA ASN A 114 4.04 1.76 17.11
C ASN A 114 4.69 2.71 18.12
N LEU A 115 5.05 3.93 17.71
CA LEU A 115 5.58 4.97 18.60
C LEU A 115 4.60 5.31 19.74
N LEU A 116 3.31 5.44 19.43
CA LEU A 116 2.28 5.68 20.43
C LEU A 116 2.14 4.49 21.39
N ALA A 117 2.13 3.27 20.87
CA ALA A 117 2.06 2.06 21.68
C ALA A 117 3.29 1.92 22.60
N GLU A 118 4.48 2.23 22.12
CA GLU A 118 5.71 2.28 22.91
C GLU A 118 5.60 3.30 24.05
N HIS A 119 5.13 4.52 23.76
CA HIS A 119 4.90 5.55 24.79
C HIS A 119 3.89 5.10 25.85
N GLU A 120 2.78 4.47 25.44
CA GLU A 120 1.77 3.94 26.36
C GLU A 120 2.32 2.77 27.20
N LEU A 121 3.10 1.86 26.60
CA LEU A 121 3.76 0.76 27.30
C LEU A 121 4.74 1.28 28.35
N SER A 122 5.56 2.28 28.02
CA SER A 122 6.48 2.90 28.98
C SER A 122 5.74 3.54 30.15
N ARG A 123 4.59 4.21 29.91
CA ARG A 123 3.72 4.70 30.99
C ARG A 123 3.16 3.57 31.85
N LEU A 124 2.67 2.50 31.22
CA LEU A 124 2.13 1.35 31.93
C LEU A 124 3.18 0.67 32.81
N THR A 125 4.39 0.47 32.30
CA THR A 125 5.54 -0.03 33.06
C THR A 125 5.85 0.87 34.26
N GLY A 126 5.85 2.19 34.06
CA GLY A 126 6.02 3.17 35.14
C GLY A 126 4.94 3.07 36.23
N LEU A 127 3.67 2.90 35.84
CA LEU A 127 2.56 2.70 36.78
C LEU A 127 2.66 1.37 37.53
N VAL A 128 3.00 0.28 36.84
CA VAL A 128 3.18 -1.05 37.44
C VAL A 128 4.33 -1.02 38.46
N ARG A 129 5.43 -0.33 38.17
CA ARG A 129 6.55 -0.14 39.10
C ARG A 129 6.13 0.59 40.37
N GLN A 130 5.37 1.69 40.23
CA GLN A 130 4.84 2.41 41.40
C GLN A 130 3.95 1.54 42.28
N ILE A 131 3.16 0.65 41.67
CA ILE A 131 2.34 -0.33 42.40
C ILE A 131 3.23 -1.37 43.09
N ALA A 132 4.24 -1.93 42.40
CA ALA A 132 5.16 -2.92 42.96
C ALA A 132 5.91 -2.38 44.19
N GLU A 133 6.38 -1.12 44.13
CA GLU A 133 7.01 -0.42 45.24
C GLU A 133 6.06 -0.27 46.45
N ARG A 134 4.79 0.08 46.20
CA ARG A 134 3.76 0.20 47.26
C ARG A 134 3.42 -1.14 47.92
N VAL A 135 3.49 -2.24 47.18
CA VAL A 135 3.18 -3.60 47.67
C VAL A 135 4.42 -4.27 48.28
N GLY A 136 5.59 -3.65 48.21
CA GLY A 136 6.84 -4.15 48.80
C GLY A 136 7.51 -5.26 47.98
N VAL A 137 7.14 -5.39 46.70
CA VAL A 137 7.75 -6.35 45.77
C VAL A 137 8.92 -5.64 45.08
N LYS A 138 10.15 -6.13 45.29
CA LYS A 138 11.31 -5.65 44.53
C LYS A 138 11.18 -6.11 43.07
N PRO A 139 11.19 -5.19 42.09
CA PRO A 139 11.26 -5.59 40.69
C PRO A 139 12.59 -6.36 40.43
N PRO A 140 12.60 -7.37 39.54
CA PRO A 140 13.82 -8.09 39.17
C PRO A 140 14.87 -7.14 38.57
N ASP A 141 16.15 -7.32 38.91
CA ASP A 141 17.28 -6.46 38.47
C ASP A 141 17.42 -6.34 36.92
N ASP A 142 16.82 -7.27 36.16
CA ASP A 142 16.85 -7.31 34.68
C ASP A 142 15.97 -6.26 33.99
N THR A 143 15.14 -5.51 34.72
CA THR A 143 14.31 -4.45 34.09
C THR A 143 15.14 -3.31 33.48
N ALA A 144 16.40 -3.15 33.89
CA ALA A 144 17.31 -2.14 33.32
C ALA A 144 17.75 -2.46 31.88
N GLU A 145 17.72 -3.74 31.45
CA GLU A 145 18.04 -4.13 30.08
C GLU A 145 16.83 -4.01 29.14
N ILE A 146 15.61 -4.16 29.66
CA ILE A 146 14.34 -3.85 28.96
C ILE A 146 14.17 -2.33 28.79
N GLU A 147 14.73 -1.53 29.70
CA GLU A 147 14.83 -0.06 29.65
C GLU A 147 16.00 0.45 28.79
N ARG A 148 16.71 -0.41 28.06
CA ARG A 148 17.57 0.07 26.96
C ARG A 148 16.63 0.52 25.85
N ASP A 149 16.13 1.72 26.07
CA ASP A 149 15.29 2.62 25.30
C ASP A 149 15.86 2.70 23.89
N VAL A 150 15.57 1.69 23.06
CA VAL A 150 15.75 1.83 21.61
C VAL A 150 14.54 2.62 21.17
N ARG A 151 14.54 3.91 21.52
CA ARG A 151 13.49 4.83 21.13
C ARG A 151 13.39 4.74 19.62
N ALA A 152 12.20 4.60 19.06
CA ALA A 152 12.08 4.59 17.62
C ALA A 152 12.62 5.89 16.97
N GLU A 153 12.74 6.99 17.72
CA GLU A 153 13.51 8.18 17.29
C GLU A 153 15.01 7.89 17.09
N ASP A 154 15.66 7.14 17.99
CA ASP A 154 17.07 6.76 17.85
C ASP A 154 17.26 5.83 16.63
N VAL A 155 16.27 4.98 16.33
CA VAL A 155 16.29 4.12 15.13
C VAL A 155 16.11 4.95 13.86
N LEU A 156 15.19 5.92 13.84
CA LEU A 156 14.97 6.82 12.70
C LEU A 156 16.18 7.71 12.44
N ASP A 157 16.78 8.29 13.49
CA ASP A 157 18.02 9.07 13.39
C ASP A 157 19.19 8.21 12.88
N THR A 158 19.23 6.93 13.26
CA THR A 158 20.24 5.98 12.74
C THR A 158 19.98 5.64 11.27
N LEU A 159 18.72 5.52 10.82
CA LEU A 159 18.36 5.25 9.43
C LEU A 159 18.64 6.45 8.51
N ASP A 160 18.37 7.68 8.96
CA ASP A 160 18.70 8.92 8.23
C ASP A 160 20.22 9.12 8.12
N GLN A 161 20.98 8.76 9.16
CA GLN A 161 22.44 8.81 9.15
C GLN A 161 23.07 7.66 8.33
N ALA A 162 22.41 6.51 8.24
CA ALA A 162 22.90 5.34 7.50
C ALA A 162 22.47 5.32 6.03
N THR A 163 21.52 6.16 5.61
CA THR A 163 21.11 6.31 4.21
C THR A 163 22.07 7.28 3.51
N PRO A 164 22.99 6.79 2.65
CA PRO A 164 23.88 7.68 1.92
C PRO A 164 23.07 8.51 0.94
N ALA A 165 23.36 9.82 0.86
CA ALA A 165 22.79 10.69 -0.17
C ALA A 165 22.92 10.05 -1.55
N PRO A 166 21.88 10.13 -2.41
CA PRO A 166 21.91 9.51 -3.72
C PRO A 166 23.14 10.02 -4.51
N PRO A 167 23.95 9.13 -5.11
CA PRO A 167 25.13 9.54 -5.85
C PRO A 167 24.71 10.28 -7.12
N GLY A 168 24.86 11.61 -7.11
CA GLY A 168 24.70 12.48 -8.28
C GLY A 168 23.45 13.34 -8.26
N ALA A 169 23.57 14.52 -7.62
CA ALA A 169 22.91 15.74 -8.07
C ALA A 169 23.97 16.61 -8.78
#